data_AF-A0A6P6JV43-F1
#
_entry.id   AF-A0A6P6JV43-F1
#
_cell.length_a   1.000
_cell.length_b   1.000
_cell.length_c   1.000
_cell.angle_alpha   90.00
_cell.angle_beta   90.00
_cell.angle_gamma   90.00
#
_symmetry.space_group_name_H-M   'P 1'
#
loop_
_entity.id
_entity.type
_entity.pdbx_description
1 polymer ?
#
loop_
_entity_poly.entity_id
_entity_poly.type
_entity_poly.pdbx_seq_one_letter_code
_entity_poly.pdbx_strand_id
1 'polypeptide(L)'
;MFVPALLTCIVLRAFSVQAKVVNDFKMNCDEFFYEKTEPVGMDQNAKKICQVTRNFAPHYATLYSIRHKIPLYSAYLFDRTCFDDSGRFSYWHLEPQISKPEENEELYMVRENQNYKRAYKDNQAISDDYSETGYDRGHLNPNSFQCGEGRKATFTLTNAAPMDACFNRNQWGKWEKTLRILLRDTISSDGWLATVYIVTGTVPDVNLRIPQREISEDPERVTVPSHIWTAVCYKHHVDDEKSFSFGYMGENKPEGSISLMSVPNLNTQIKNLYSQQSEISIFVGDCFHDNNKLDKVRVKFQKLISQQSKEKQGVQMSLGVQNMCTALKRATDSNIVPEKKFKVSEMIIKLAFDSMNTFYNEAKDLKISSGSSCLLTRVKPLVRSDLRKRDISGVSGAVECLLVPEKQMTAADGSPCSSFSDSRYSCVCETNGEFKSCCSTPCLYQDNLNSYRCYSGQTEIECSARYSLVTFKGEKCLDDHPCATYGNDYYWCKTISGSWDYCSPPLWRSKAKNGKYCRSDHACAKYGSGDMWCYTDDEDNYDKCCTSDDCNSAVNGQTCRSNHKCGYHGKDYLWCYTDYKNNWDYCCKSCW
;
A
#
# COMPACT_ATOMS: atom_id res chain seq x y z
N MET A 1 74.95 30.76 38.21
CA MET A 1 74.55 30.85 36.78
C MET A 1 74.70 29.48 36.16
N PHE A 2 73.60 28.77 35.89
CA PHE A 2 73.41 27.81 34.79
C PHE A 2 71.92 27.45 34.76
N VAL A 3 71.26 27.79 33.65
CA VAL A 3 70.01 27.22 33.14
C VAL A 3 70.46 26.28 32.01
N PRO A 4 69.95 25.04 31.87
CA PRO A 4 68.72 24.74 31.11
C PRO A 4 67.97 23.51 31.69
N ALA A 5 66.83 23.02 31.23
CA ALA A 5 65.69 23.45 30.42
C ALA A 5 64.68 22.28 30.49
N LEU A 6 63.39 22.56 30.24
CA LEU A 6 62.35 21.66 29.74
C LEU A 6 62.18 20.25 30.36
N LEU A 7 61.05 20.04 31.04
CA LEU A 7 60.05 19.07 30.56
C LEU A 7 58.67 19.40 31.15
N THR A 8 57.99 20.33 30.50
CA THR A 8 56.53 20.40 30.44
C THR A 8 56.00 19.13 29.78
N CYS A 9 55.79 18.06 30.55
CA CYS A 9 54.88 16.99 30.13
C CYS A 9 53.47 17.42 30.50
N ILE A 10 52.88 18.16 29.55
CA ILE A 10 51.45 18.28 29.32
C ILE A 10 50.83 16.89 29.56
N VAL A 11 50.07 16.75 30.66
CA VAL A 11 49.10 15.68 30.80
C VAL A 11 47.95 16.02 29.86
N LEU A 12 48.21 15.88 28.56
CA LEU A 12 47.18 15.49 27.62
C LEU A 12 46.78 14.11 28.12
N ARG A 13 45.79 14.07 29.02
CA ARG A 13 44.92 12.90 29.10
C ARG A 13 44.47 12.73 27.66
N ALA A 14 45.06 11.75 26.99
CA ALA A 14 44.50 11.21 25.79
C ALA A 14 43.03 10.97 26.13
N PHE A 15 42.15 11.82 25.59
CA PHE A 15 40.82 11.38 25.27
C PHE A 15 41.06 10.29 24.23
N SER A 16 41.40 9.09 24.70
CA SER A 16 41.32 7.88 23.91
C SER A 16 39.90 7.91 23.40
N VAL A 17 39.75 8.20 22.11
CA VAL A 17 38.45 8.27 21.47
C VAL A 17 37.88 6.87 21.62
N GLN A 18 37.02 6.69 22.63
CA GLN A 18 36.44 5.41 22.93
C GLN A 18 35.59 5.01 21.72
N ALA A 19 35.68 3.73 21.35
CA ALA A 19 34.87 3.19 20.28
C ALA A 19 33.38 3.49 20.56
N LYS A 20 32.67 3.84 19.51
CA LYS A 20 31.23 4.14 19.49
C LYS A 20 30.34 3.01 20.04
N VAL A 21 30.84 1.77 19.94
CA VAL A 21 30.37 0.66 20.75
C VAL A 21 31.00 0.80 22.13
N VAL A 22 30.18 1.15 23.10
CA VAL A 22 30.60 1.55 24.45
C VAL A 22 30.37 0.42 25.45
N ASN A 23 31.12 0.42 26.55
CA ASN A 23 30.87 -0.49 27.67
C ASN A 23 29.61 -0.07 28.46
N ASP A 24 29.35 1.23 28.53
CA ASP A 24 28.18 1.83 29.14
C ASP A 24 27.82 3.16 28.45
N PHE A 25 26.55 3.57 28.56
CA PHE A 25 26.07 4.80 27.93
C PHE A 25 26.45 6.08 28.69
N LYS A 26 26.87 6.01 29.97
CA LYS A 26 26.92 7.13 30.92
C LYS A 26 27.78 8.31 30.44
N MET A 27 28.89 8.01 29.77
CA MET A 27 29.84 9.04 29.34
C MET A 27 29.68 9.49 27.89
N ASN A 28 28.83 8.82 27.09
CA ASN A 28 28.85 8.97 25.64
C ASN A 28 27.49 9.36 25.02
N CYS A 29 26.38 8.92 25.61
CA CYS A 29 25.04 9.23 25.09
C CYS A 29 23.92 9.00 26.12
N ASP A 30 24.17 9.33 27.39
CA ASP A 30 23.19 9.16 28.48
C ASP A 30 22.00 10.14 28.37
N GLU A 31 22.18 11.23 27.65
CA GLU A 31 21.19 12.27 27.35
C GLU A 31 19.92 11.78 26.66
N PHE A 32 19.96 10.65 25.94
CA PHE A 32 18.77 10.07 25.30
C PHE A 32 17.88 9.29 26.26
N PHE A 33 18.31 9.12 27.51
CA PHE A 33 17.58 8.37 28.51
C PHE A 33 16.97 9.30 29.56
N TYR A 34 15.72 9.01 29.93
CA TYR A 34 15.05 9.71 31.02
C TYR A 34 15.84 9.50 32.33
N GLU A 35 16.09 10.59 33.07
CA GLU A 35 16.94 10.57 34.27
C GLU A 35 18.32 9.93 34.04
N LYS A 36 18.85 10.03 32.80
CA LYS A 36 20.15 9.48 32.38
C LYS A 36 20.30 7.98 32.68
N THR A 37 19.19 7.24 32.71
CA THR A 37 19.15 5.83 33.13
C THR A 37 18.63 4.94 32.00
N GLU A 38 19.45 3.98 31.57
CA GLU A 38 19.10 3.04 30.49
C GLU A 38 18.01 2.04 30.91
N PRO A 39 17.20 1.54 29.95
CA PRO A 39 16.29 0.41 30.18
C PRO A 39 17.03 -0.82 30.73
N VAL A 40 16.40 -1.52 31.67
CA VAL A 40 16.96 -2.73 32.29
C VAL A 40 16.07 -3.96 32.05
N GLY A 41 16.64 -5.14 32.23
CA GLY A 41 15.94 -6.43 32.15
C GLY A 41 16.03 -7.15 30.80
N MET A 42 16.73 -6.58 29.82
CA MET A 42 17.04 -7.21 28.53
C MET A 42 18.45 -7.84 28.54
N ASP A 43 18.85 -8.50 27.46
CA ASP A 43 20.14 -9.19 27.34
C ASP A 43 21.33 -8.27 27.65
N GLN A 44 21.99 -8.52 28.78
CA GLN A 44 23.13 -7.72 29.26
C GLN A 44 24.39 -7.91 28.41
N ASN A 45 24.46 -8.95 27.58
CA ASN A 45 25.58 -9.19 26.67
C ASN A 45 25.42 -8.46 25.32
N ALA A 46 24.27 -7.80 25.10
CA ALA A 46 24.05 -6.99 23.93
C ALA A 46 25.02 -5.79 23.89
N LYS A 47 25.35 -5.34 22.69
CA LYS A 47 26.27 -4.22 22.47
C LYS A 47 25.54 -2.89 22.66
N LYS A 48 26.14 -1.99 23.41
CA LYS A 48 25.66 -0.62 23.60
C LYS A 48 26.30 0.27 22.54
N ILE A 49 25.47 0.95 21.74
CA ILE A 49 25.91 1.78 20.62
C ILE A 49 25.40 3.20 20.83
N CYS A 50 26.31 4.17 20.88
CA CYS A 50 25.95 5.59 20.78
C CYS A 50 26.02 6.00 19.32
N GLN A 51 24.89 6.20 18.64
CA GLN A 51 24.88 6.42 17.20
C GLN A 51 25.48 7.78 16.81
N VAL A 52 26.60 7.80 16.08
CA VAL A 52 27.28 8.99 15.56
C VAL A 52 27.48 8.89 14.06
N THR A 53 27.43 10.03 13.37
CA THR A 53 27.90 10.16 11.98
C THR A 53 29.35 10.65 11.98
N ARG A 54 29.87 11.05 10.81
CA ARG A 54 31.23 11.60 10.67
C ARG A 54 31.45 12.90 11.47
N ASN A 55 30.39 13.53 11.96
CA ASN A 55 30.46 14.71 12.82
C ASN A 55 30.74 14.37 14.30
N PHE A 56 30.81 13.08 14.66
CA PHE A 56 31.06 12.58 16.01
C PHE A 56 30.06 13.00 17.10
N ALA A 57 28.97 13.69 16.74
CA ALA A 57 27.89 13.99 17.66
C ALA A 57 26.93 12.78 17.77
N PRO A 58 26.52 12.38 18.98
CA PRO A 58 25.57 11.29 19.14
C PRO A 58 24.16 11.75 18.77
N HIS A 59 23.39 10.84 18.16
CA HIS A 59 22.03 11.09 17.65
C HIS A 59 20.96 10.27 18.38
N TYR A 60 21.33 9.08 18.86
CA TYR A 60 20.49 8.20 19.68
C TYR A 60 21.33 7.07 20.28
N ALA A 61 20.80 6.34 21.25
CA ALA A 61 21.43 5.18 21.86
C ALA A 61 20.72 3.89 21.43
N THR A 62 21.45 2.79 21.22
CA THR A 62 20.89 1.48 20.82
C THR A 62 21.51 0.36 21.63
N LEU A 63 20.68 -0.55 22.15
CA LEU A 63 21.13 -1.84 22.67
C LEU A 63 20.91 -2.90 21.60
N TYR A 64 22.00 -3.44 21.06
CA TYR A 64 22.01 -4.30 19.88
C TYR A 64 22.43 -5.73 20.21
N SER A 65 21.58 -6.71 19.90
CA SER A 65 21.93 -8.11 20.12
C SER A 65 22.71 -8.67 18.93
N ILE A 66 23.98 -9.01 19.13
CA ILE A 66 24.78 -9.72 18.11
C ILE A 66 24.17 -11.10 17.80
N ARG A 67 23.63 -11.79 18.82
CA ARG A 67 23.01 -13.11 18.67
C ARG A 67 21.81 -13.10 17.74
N HIS A 68 20.99 -12.06 17.85
CA HIS A 68 19.76 -11.89 17.06
C HIS A 68 19.95 -11.02 15.82
N LYS A 69 21.05 -10.25 15.76
CA LYS A 69 21.36 -9.26 14.73
C LYS A 69 20.27 -8.19 14.56
N ILE A 70 19.57 -7.87 15.65
CA ILE A 70 18.55 -6.81 15.71
C ILE A 70 18.74 -5.98 16.97
N PRO A 71 18.32 -4.71 16.97
CA PRO A 71 18.23 -3.91 18.19
C PRO A 71 17.14 -4.45 19.12
N LEU A 72 17.50 -4.60 20.40
CA LEU A 72 16.54 -4.85 21.47
C LEU A 72 15.77 -3.56 21.79
N TYR A 73 16.47 -2.42 21.77
CA TYR A 73 15.85 -1.10 21.73
C TYR A 73 16.76 -0.03 21.13
N SER A 74 16.14 1.06 20.68
CA SER A 74 16.76 2.35 20.40
C SER A 74 16.07 3.44 21.23
N ALA A 75 16.85 4.23 21.98
CA ALA A 75 16.41 5.35 22.81
C ALA A 75 16.84 6.69 22.17
N TYR A 76 15.90 7.61 22.03
CA TYR A 76 16.10 8.87 21.30
C TYR A 76 15.17 9.98 21.84
N LEU A 77 15.52 11.22 21.52
CA LEU A 77 14.68 12.38 21.84
C LEU A 77 13.80 12.75 20.64
N PHE A 78 12.59 13.24 20.90
CA PHE A 78 11.79 13.91 19.88
C PHE A 78 12.29 15.34 19.69
N ASP A 79 12.91 15.63 18.55
CA ASP A 79 13.41 16.96 18.27
C ASP A 79 12.28 17.89 17.80
N ARG A 80 11.96 18.88 18.65
CA ARG A 80 10.95 19.90 18.38
C ARG A 80 11.27 20.79 17.17
N THR A 81 12.52 20.87 16.74
CA THR A 81 12.94 21.71 15.61
C THR A 81 12.76 21.00 14.26
N CYS A 82 12.60 19.66 14.29
CA CYS A 82 12.44 18.85 13.09
C CYS A 82 10.97 18.76 12.63
N PHE A 83 10.44 19.86 12.09
CA PHE A 83 9.04 19.96 11.60
C PHE A 83 8.82 19.36 10.21
N ASP A 84 9.85 19.37 9.37
CA ASP A 84 9.81 18.74 8.06
C ASP A 84 9.86 17.21 8.21
N ASP A 85 9.04 16.49 7.44
CA ASP A 85 9.06 15.02 7.33
C ASP A 85 9.58 14.55 5.95
N SER A 86 9.92 15.48 5.06
CA SER A 86 10.39 15.19 3.71
C SER A 86 11.89 14.90 3.69
N GLY A 87 12.31 13.85 2.98
CA GLY A 87 13.71 13.47 2.86
C GLY A 87 13.97 12.08 3.40
N ARG A 88 14.40 11.20 2.49
CA ARG A 88 14.76 9.81 2.77
C ARG A 88 16.14 9.57 2.19
N PHE A 89 17.05 9.01 2.98
CA PHE A 89 18.31 8.52 2.46
C PHE A 89 18.09 7.18 1.74
N SER A 90 18.75 6.99 0.60
CA SER A 90 18.62 5.77 -0.21
C SER A 90 19.62 4.67 0.18
N TYR A 91 20.55 4.94 1.10
CA TYR A 91 21.66 4.05 1.43
C TYR A 91 21.68 3.73 2.92
N TRP A 92 21.95 2.45 3.24
CA TRP A 92 22.12 1.95 4.59
C TRP A 92 23.59 2.00 5.02
N HIS A 93 23.80 2.02 6.32
CA HIS A 93 25.10 2.07 6.96
C HIS A 93 25.28 0.90 7.93
N LEU A 94 26.54 0.53 8.15
CA LEU A 94 26.99 -0.49 9.08
C LEU A 94 27.81 0.15 10.21
N GLU A 95 27.94 -0.56 11.33
CA GLU A 95 28.76 -0.16 12.48
C GLU A 95 30.04 -1.00 12.55
N PRO A 96 31.20 -0.49 12.06
CA PRO A 96 32.44 -1.24 12.03
C PRO A 96 32.86 -1.81 13.39
N GLN A 97 32.63 -1.05 14.46
CA GLN A 97 33.15 -1.36 15.81
C GLN A 97 32.46 -2.58 16.45
N ILE A 98 31.35 -3.06 15.90
CA ILE A 98 30.67 -4.29 16.37
C ILE A 98 31.42 -5.54 15.92
N SER A 99 31.95 -5.52 14.69
CA SER A 99 32.53 -6.70 14.06
C SER A 99 34.04 -6.74 14.17
N LYS A 100 34.70 -5.57 14.21
CA LYS A 100 36.15 -5.45 14.31
C LYS A 100 36.53 -4.36 15.34
N PRO A 101 36.43 -4.64 16.65
CA PRO A 101 36.70 -3.65 17.68
C PRO A 101 38.19 -3.28 17.80
N GLU A 102 39.11 -4.18 17.43
CA GLU A 102 40.57 -4.00 17.61
C GLU A 102 41.29 -3.48 16.35
N GLU A 103 40.66 -3.55 15.17
CA GLU A 103 41.27 -3.20 13.88
C GLU A 103 40.76 -1.86 13.29
N ASN A 104 39.77 -1.21 13.90
CA ASN A 104 39.08 -0.08 13.26
C ASN A 104 39.59 1.31 13.69
N GLU A 105 40.14 2.04 12.72
CA GLU A 105 40.30 3.50 12.78
C GLU A 105 38.96 4.25 12.63
N GLU A 106 37.92 3.57 12.11
CA GLU A 106 36.59 4.15 11.84
C GLU A 106 35.72 4.13 13.11
N LEU A 107 35.54 5.31 13.71
CA LEU A 107 34.80 5.53 14.96
C LEU A 107 33.33 5.96 14.75
N TYR A 108 32.83 5.87 13.51
CA TYR A 108 31.48 6.29 13.12
C TYR A 108 30.84 5.27 12.17
N MET A 109 29.56 5.44 11.85
CA MET A 109 28.85 4.56 10.91
C MET A 109 29.38 4.71 9.49
N VAL A 110 29.51 3.63 8.74
CA VAL A 110 30.01 3.67 7.36
C VAL A 110 28.96 3.21 6.36
N ARG A 111 28.93 3.87 5.21
CA ARG A 111 28.00 3.51 4.14
C ARG A 111 28.29 2.09 3.69
N GLU A 112 27.25 1.28 3.61
CA GLU A 112 27.38 -0.11 3.20
C GLU A 112 27.92 -0.21 1.76
N ASN A 113 28.92 -1.07 1.58
CA ASN A 113 29.47 -1.48 0.29
C ASN A 113 29.85 -2.97 0.36
N GLN A 114 30.23 -3.58 -0.76
CA GLN A 114 30.53 -5.03 -0.81
C GLN A 114 31.66 -5.46 0.14
N ASN A 115 32.68 -4.62 0.35
CA ASN A 115 33.78 -4.92 1.25
C ASN A 115 33.33 -4.91 2.72
N TYR A 116 32.61 -3.85 3.13
CA TYR A 116 32.11 -3.74 4.49
C TYR A 116 31.04 -4.79 4.81
N LYS A 117 30.19 -5.16 3.84
CA LYS A 117 29.26 -6.29 4.03
C LYS A 117 30.00 -7.57 4.38
N ARG A 118 31.01 -7.94 3.60
CA ARG A 118 31.82 -9.15 3.84
C ARG A 118 32.55 -9.08 5.17
N ALA A 119 33.08 -7.91 5.53
CA ALA A 119 33.85 -7.74 6.75
C ALA A 119 33.00 -7.77 8.02
N TYR A 120 31.73 -7.35 7.95
CA TYR A 120 30.95 -7.07 9.16
C TYR A 120 29.72 -7.97 9.37
N LYS A 121 29.31 -8.77 8.36
CA LYS A 121 28.10 -9.62 8.40
C LYS A 121 28.00 -10.59 9.58
N ASP A 122 29.12 -11.00 10.18
CA ASP A 122 29.09 -12.02 11.23
C ASP A 122 28.39 -11.53 12.51
N ASN A 123 28.59 -10.26 12.87
CA ASN A 123 28.09 -9.69 14.12
C ASN A 123 26.92 -8.72 13.94
N GLN A 124 26.54 -8.36 12.70
CA GLN A 124 25.41 -7.48 12.45
C GLN A 124 24.65 -7.85 11.17
N ALA A 125 23.43 -7.35 11.05
CA ALA A 125 22.65 -7.50 9.82
C ALA A 125 23.25 -6.66 8.69
N ILE A 126 23.13 -7.13 7.45
CA ILE A 126 23.46 -6.42 6.21
C ILE A 126 22.22 -6.30 5.33
N SER A 127 22.23 -5.42 4.33
CA SER A 127 21.05 -5.23 3.48
C SER A 127 20.63 -6.50 2.78
N ASP A 128 21.59 -7.35 2.39
CA ASP A 128 21.33 -8.59 1.65
C ASP A 128 20.50 -9.60 2.47
N ASP A 129 20.51 -9.52 3.81
CA ASP A 129 19.69 -10.40 4.67
C ASP A 129 18.19 -10.17 4.54
N TYR A 130 17.82 -8.95 4.14
CA TYR A 130 16.42 -8.53 3.98
C TYR A 130 15.94 -8.74 2.54
N SER A 131 16.86 -8.92 1.59
CA SER A 131 16.53 -9.02 0.17
C SER A 131 15.70 -10.27 -0.11
N GLU A 132 14.58 -10.08 -0.82
CA GLU A 132 13.67 -11.17 -1.23
C GLU A 132 13.05 -11.96 -0.05
N THR A 133 13.00 -11.36 1.14
CA THR A 133 12.42 -12.01 2.33
C THR A 133 10.96 -11.63 2.58
N GLY A 134 10.47 -10.58 1.90
CA GLY A 134 9.16 -9.97 2.18
C GLY A 134 9.14 -9.06 3.42
N TYR A 135 10.20 -9.04 4.24
CA TYR A 135 10.33 -8.15 5.38
C TYR A 135 10.95 -6.81 4.98
N ASP A 136 10.40 -5.74 5.56
CA ASP A 136 11.01 -4.43 5.51
C ASP A 136 12.11 -4.30 6.57
N ARG A 137 13.06 -3.40 6.29
CA ARG A 137 13.96 -2.85 7.31
C ARG A 137 13.19 -1.81 8.13
N GLY A 138 12.41 -2.29 9.10
CA GLY A 138 11.62 -1.45 9.99
C GLY A 138 12.51 -0.71 10.97
N HIS A 139 12.41 0.62 11.01
CA HIS A 139 13.25 1.46 11.88
C HIS A 139 12.72 1.42 13.33
N LEU A 140 13.61 1.50 14.31
CA LEU A 140 13.22 1.72 15.71
C LEU A 140 13.19 3.20 16.05
N ASN A 141 14.27 3.94 15.76
CA ASN A 141 14.25 5.40 15.69
C ASN A 141 13.82 5.81 14.26
N PRO A 142 12.60 6.33 14.06
CA PRO A 142 12.07 6.57 12.72
C PRO A 142 12.75 7.79 12.07
N ASN A 143 13.05 7.69 10.77
CA ASN A 143 13.60 8.82 9.99
C ASN A 143 12.73 10.09 10.12
N SER A 144 11.40 9.91 10.14
CA SER A 144 10.46 11.03 10.25
C SER A 144 10.54 11.76 11.57
N PHE A 145 11.22 11.25 12.61
CA PHE A 145 11.35 11.89 13.92
C PHE A 145 12.63 12.74 14.02
N GLN A 146 13.51 12.66 13.02
CA GLN A 146 14.80 13.32 12.99
C GLN A 146 14.90 14.31 11.82
N CYS A 147 15.91 15.18 11.83
CA CYS A 147 16.28 16.06 10.71
C CYS A 147 17.80 16.11 10.50
N GLY A 148 18.24 16.66 9.37
CA GLY A 148 19.67 16.80 9.05
C GLY A 148 20.48 15.50 9.11
N GLU A 149 21.64 15.54 9.77
CA GLU A 149 22.49 14.35 9.99
C GLU A 149 21.82 13.28 10.88
N GLY A 150 20.86 13.66 11.72
CA GLY A 150 20.10 12.70 12.53
C GLY A 150 19.27 11.75 11.68
N ARG A 151 18.66 12.24 10.59
CA ARG A 151 17.99 11.38 9.60
C ARG A 151 18.94 10.41 8.95
N LYS A 152 20.15 10.84 8.62
CA LYS A 152 21.17 9.95 8.07
C LYS A 152 21.52 8.86 9.07
N ALA A 153 21.68 9.23 10.34
CA ALA A 153 21.99 8.32 11.43
C ALA A 153 20.95 7.18 11.58
N THR A 154 19.66 7.44 11.31
CA THR A 154 18.63 6.39 11.43
C THR A 154 18.75 5.27 10.41
N PHE A 155 19.43 5.49 9.27
CA PHE A 155 19.65 4.46 8.21
C PHE A 155 20.84 3.56 8.51
N THR A 156 20.87 3.01 9.71
CA THR A 156 21.84 1.99 10.14
C THR A 156 21.11 0.69 10.39
N LEU A 157 21.72 -0.45 10.04
CA LEU A 157 21.07 -1.75 10.25
C LEU A 157 21.05 -2.17 11.72
N THR A 158 21.82 -1.49 12.56
CA THR A 158 21.73 -1.59 14.02
C THR A 158 20.49 -0.90 14.58
N ASN A 159 19.84 0.00 13.83
CA ASN A 159 18.55 0.63 14.18
C ASN A 159 17.35 0.01 13.45
N ALA A 160 17.55 -1.10 12.75
CA ALA A 160 16.51 -1.76 11.97
C ALA A 160 16.32 -3.22 12.38
N ALA A 161 15.07 -3.68 12.32
CA ALA A 161 14.70 -5.07 12.48
C ALA A 161 13.78 -5.53 11.33
N PRO A 162 13.69 -6.83 11.04
CA PRO A 162 12.72 -7.37 10.08
C PRO A 162 11.30 -7.10 10.55
N MET A 163 10.59 -6.18 9.90
CA MET A 163 9.18 -5.94 10.17
C MET A 163 8.37 -6.41 8.96
N ASP A 164 7.26 -7.11 9.20
CA ASP A 164 6.36 -7.53 8.13
C ASP A 164 5.97 -6.29 7.30
N ALA A 165 6.04 -6.38 5.96
CA ALA A 165 5.87 -5.21 5.11
C ALA A 165 4.46 -4.59 5.25
N CYS A 166 3.42 -5.38 5.48
CA CYS A 166 2.07 -4.87 5.70
C CYS A 166 1.96 -4.20 7.07
N PHE A 167 2.53 -4.82 8.11
CA PHE A 167 2.58 -4.24 9.45
C PHE A 167 3.34 -2.91 9.45
N ASN A 168 4.57 -2.90 8.94
CA ASN A 168 5.47 -1.75 8.93
C ASN A 168 4.87 -0.55 8.16
N ARG A 169 4.47 -0.78 6.90
CA ARG A 169 4.05 0.31 6.00
C ARG A 169 2.67 0.87 6.33
N ASN A 170 1.79 0.06 6.91
CA ASN A 170 0.39 0.46 7.15
C ASN A 170 0.10 0.67 8.62
N GLN A 171 0.22 -0.37 9.44
CA GLN A 171 -0.20 -0.32 10.83
C GLN A 171 0.79 0.48 11.67
N TRP A 172 2.04 0.03 11.72
CA TRP A 172 3.11 0.67 12.47
C TRP A 172 3.36 2.11 11.99
N GLY A 173 3.52 2.31 10.67
CA GLY A 173 3.70 3.65 10.09
C GLY A 173 2.54 4.62 10.38
N LYS A 174 1.29 4.14 10.47
CA LYS A 174 0.15 4.97 10.89
C LYS A 174 0.26 5.38 12.37
N TRP A 175 0.72 4.48 13.24
CA TRP A 175 0.94 4.77 14.65
C TRP A 175 2.12 5.71 14.87
N GLU A 176 3.23 5.54 14.15
CA GLU A 176 4.37 6.47 14.16
C GLU A 176 3.94 7.88 13.73
N LYS A 177 3.18 7.99 12.63
CA LYS A 177 2.63 9.27 12.16
C LYS A 177 1.71 9.91 13.21
N THR A 178 0.85 9.11 13.83
CA THR A 178 -0.06 9.57 14.89
C THR A 178 0.71 10.07 16.10
N LEU A 179 1.73 9.33 16.54
CA LEU A 179 2.61 9.72 17.64
C LEU A 179 3.30 11.05 17.34
N ARG A 180 3.89 11.19 16.13
CA ARG A 180 4.54 12.43 15.69
C ARG A 180 3.61 13.64 15.76
N ILE A 181 2.37 13.50 15.26
CA ILE A 181 1.37 14.57 15.30
C ILE A 181 1.06 14.94 16.76
N LEU A 182 0.76 13.95 17.60
CA LEU A 182 0.46 14.18 19.02
C LEU A 182 1.58 14.93 19.74
N LEU A 183 2.82 14.47 19.57
CA LEU A 183 3.99 15.05 20.24
C LEU A 183 4.30 16.45 19.73
N ARG A 184 4.23 16.68 18.41
CA ARG A 184 4.40 18.00 17.82
C ARG A 184 3.37 18.99 18.37
N ASP A 185 2.09 18.63 18.33
CA ASP A 185 1.02 19.51 18.77
C ASP A 185 1.14 19.84 20.28
N THR A 186 1.66 18.89 21.07
CA THR A 186 1.88 19.09 22.52
C THR A 186 3.15 19.89 22.81
N ILE A 187 4.25 19.67 22.10
CA ILE A 187 5.51 20.41 22.34
C ILE A 187 5.46 21.83 21.77
N SER A 188 4.64 22.08 20.75
CA SER A 188 4.41 23.44 20.23
C SER A 188 3.82 24.39 21.27
N SER A 189 3.05 23.90 22.27
CA SER A 189 2.53 24.74 23.35
C SER A 189 3.53 24.96 24.48
N ASP A 190 4.34 23.95 24.83
CA ASP A 190 5.23 24.02 26.00
C ASP A 190 6.66 24.46 25.64
N GLY A 191 7.02 24.46 24.36
CA GLY A 191 8.30 24.98 23.87
C GLY A 191 9.49 24.27 24.52
N TRP A 192 10.47 25.04 25.01
CA TRP A 192 11.69 24.55 25.68
C TRP A 192 11.47 24.04 27.10
N LEU A 193 10.25 24.17 27.65
CA LEU A 193 9.90 23.71 28.99
C LEU A 193 9.62 22.22 29.06
N ALA A 194 9.69 21.48 27.94
CA ALA A 194 9.50 20.04 27.93
C ALA A 194 10.58 19.30 27.13
N THR A 195 10.82 18.04 27.52
CA THR A 195 11.65 17.07 26.81
C THR A 195 10.87 15.77 26.64
N VAL A 196 10.96 15.15 25.46
CA VAL A 196 10.29 13.87 25.16
C VAL A 196 11.33 12.80 24.92
N TYR A 197 11.35 11.81 25.80
CA TYR A 197 12.17 10.61 25.70
C TYR A 197 11.35 9.50 25.09
N ILE A 198 11.89 8.86 24.06
CA ILE A 198 11.22 7.76 23.36
C ILE A 198 12.15 6.56 23.31
N VAL A 199 11.61 5.39 23.63
CA VAL A 199 12.31 4.12 23.49
C VAL A 199 11.45 3.22 22.62
N THR A 200 11.94 2.87 21.44
CA THR A 200 11.32 1.84 20.59
C THR A 200 12.16 0.58 20.70
N GLY A 201 11.52 -0.59 20.80
CA GLY A 201 12.25 -1.85 20.89
C GLY A 201 11.53 -3.02 20.25
N THR A 202 12.21 -4.16 20.27
CA THR A 202 11.74 -5.41 19.68
C THR A 202 11.75 -6.54 20.69
N VAL A 203 10.92 -7.55 20.43
CA VAL A 203 10.90 -8.82 21.14
C VAL A 203 11.38 -9.90 20.17
N PRO A 204 12.63 -10.39 20.27
CA PRO A 204 13.15 -11.41 19.35
C PRO A 204 12.29 -12.70 19.38
N ASP A 205 11.93 -13.24 18.20
CA ASP A 205 11.38 -14.60 18.10
C ASP A 205 12.50 -15.59 17.79
N VAL A 206 12.85 -16.43 18.76
CA VAL A 206 13.95 -17.40 18.59
C VAL A 206 13.71 -18.40 17.46
N ASN A 207 12.45 -18.58 17.01
CA ASN A 207 12.07 -19.58 16.03
C ASN A 207 12.02 -19.05 14.58
N LEU A 208 12.20 -17.74 14.37
CA LEU A 208 12.05 -17.13 13.06
C LEU A 208 13.25 -16.24 12.73
N ARG A 209 13.97 -16.59 11.66
CA ARG A 209 15.16 -15.88 11.20
C ARG A 209 15.15 -15.73 9.68
N ILE A 210 15.71 -14.64 9.17
CA ILE A 210 15.90 -14.38 7.74
C ILE A 210 17.40 -14.31 7.39
N PRO A 211 17.76 -14.55 6.12
CA PRO A 211 16.89 -14.96 5.00
C PRO A 211 16.50 -16.45 5.08
N GLN A 212 15.21 -16.76 4.87
CA GLN A 212 14.69 -18.13 4.78
C GLN A 212 14.72 -18.61 3.32
N ARG A 213 15.83 -19.21 2.90
CA ARG A 213 16.04 -19.64 1.51
C ARG A 213 16.41 -21.12 1.47
N GLU A 214 15.68 -21.91 0.66
CA GLU A 214 15.91 -23.35 0.50
C GLU A 214 17.34 -23.69 -0.01
N ILE A 215 17.98 -22.75 -0.71
CA ILE A 215 19.32 -22.88 -1.29
C ILE A 215 20.07 -21.56 -1.03
N SER A 216 20.82 -21.47 0.06
CA SER A 216 21.62 -20.29 0.40
C SER A 216 22.96 -20.73 0.97
N GLU A 217 24.04 -20.13 0.45
CA GLU A 217 25.37 -20.19 1.07
C GLU A 217 25.42 -19.44 2.41
N ASP A 218 24.42 -18.59 2.69
CA ASP A 218 24.30 -17.81 3.92
C ASP A 218 23.20 -18.36 4.85
N PRO A 219 23.51 -18.69 6.11
CA PRO A 219 22.53 -19.25 7.05
C PRO A 219 21.52 -18.19 7.53
N GLU A 220 20.32 -18.64 7.90
CA GLU A 220 19.31 -17.86 8.60
C GLU A 220 19.91 -17.19 9.86
N ARG A 221 20.09 -15.86 9.82
CA ARG A 221 20.96 -15.19 10.80
C ARG A 221 20.36 -13.96 11.47
N VAL A 222 19.39 -13.29 10.85
CA VAL A 222 18.72 -12.12 11.43
C VAL A 222 17.39 -12.55 11.99
N THR A 223 17.20 -12.42 13.31
CA THR A 223 15.96 -12.79 13.96
C THR A 223 14.82 -11.85 13.55
N VAL A 224 13.67 -12.41 13.21
CA VAL A 224 12.43 -11.65 13.04
C VAL A 224 11.83 -11.47 14.43
N PRO A 225 11.58 -10.24 14.90
CA PRO A 225 10.91 -10.04 16.17
C PRO A 225 9.45 -10.47 16.11
N SER A 226 8.92 -11.04 17.20
CA SER A 226 7.50 -11.37 17.33
C SER A 226 6.64 -10.11 17.55
N HIS A 227 7.20 -9.12 18.24
CA HIS A 227 6.52 -7.88 18.59
C HIS A 227 7.46 -6.68 18.48
N ILE A 228 6.86 -5.52 18.21
CA ILE A 228 7.51 -4.21 18.23
C ILE A 228 6.76 -3.34 19.23
N TRP A 229 7.48 -2.55 20.00
CA TRP A 229 6.90 -1.67 21.01
C TRP A 229 7.58 -0.31 21.05
N THR A 230 6.84 0.70 21.49
CA THR A 230 7.35 2.05 21.74
C THR A 230 6.83 2.54 23.09
N ALA A 231 7.73 3.09 23.91
CA ALA A 231 7.43 3.76 25.16
C ALA A 231 7.80 5.25 25.05
N VAL A 232 6.97 6.12 25.62
CA VAL A 232 7.09 7.57 25.52
C VAL A 232 7.01 8.17 26.92
N CYS A 233 7.96 9.04 27.24
CA CYS A 233 8.05 9.78 28.47
C CYS A 233 8.16 11.28 28.16
N TYR A 234 7.08 12.01 28.40
CA TYR A 234 7.00 13.46 28.20
C TYR A 234 7.20 14.15 29.55
N LYS A 235 8.35 14.79 29.76
CA LYS A 235 8.68 15.52 31.00
C LYS A 235 8.57 17.02 30.73
N HIS A 236 7.68 17.69 31.44
CA HIS A 236 7.67 19.14 31.56
C HIS A 236 8.52 19.55 32.77
N HIS A 237 9.45 20.49 32.59
CA HIS A 237 10.49 20.86 33.54
C HIS A 237 10.03 21.78 34.67
N VAL A 238 8.84 22.37 34.53
CA VAL A 238 8.29 23.37 35.48
C VAL A 238 6.92 22.98 36.05
N ASP A 239 6.21 22.08 35.38
CA ASP A 239 4.80 21.79 35.67
C ASP A 239 4.57 20.29 35.49
N ASP A 240 4.70 19.55 36.60
CA ASP A 240 4.54 18.10 36.60
C ASP A 240 3.12 17.66 36.19
N GLU A 241 2.12 18.56 36.25
CA GLU A 241 0.79 18.26 35.75
C GLU A 241 0.69 18.17 34.23
N LYS A 242 1.67 18.70 33.50
CA LYS A 242 1.79 18.52 32.06
C LYS A 242 2.60 17.30 31.65
N SER A 243 3.30 16.68 32.60
CA SER A 243 4.08 15.47 32.35
C SER A 243 3.17 14.24 32.20
N PHE A 244 3.51 13.34 31.27
CA PHE A 244 2.78 12.09 31.03
C PHE A 244 3.66 11.03 30.36
N SER A 245 3.25 9.77 30.48
CA SER A 245 3.85 8.66 29.73
C SER A 245 2.80 7.68 29.23
N PHE A 246 3.21 6.88 28.26
CA PHE A 246 2.44 5.74 27.75
C PHE A 246 3.36 4.84 26.92
N GLY A 247 2.84 3.69 26.53
CA GLY A 247 3.48 2.85 25.52
C GLY A 247 2.47 2.17 24.62
N TYR A 248 2.93 1.66 23.48
CA TYR A 248 2.14 0.78 22.63
C TYR A 248 2.99 -0.37 22.10
N MET A 249 2.33 -1.49 21.82
CA MET A 249 2.96 -2.70 21.32
C MET A 249 2.09 -3.34 20.24
N GLY A 250 2.71 -3.86 19.18
CA GLY A 250 2.03 -4.59 18.13
C GLY A 250 2.73 -5.90 17.75
N GLU A 251 1.95 -6.88 17.32
CA GLU A 251 2.45 -8.13 16.76
C GLU A 251 3.04 -7.91 15.37
N ASN A 252 4.23 -8.45 15.10
CA ASN A 252 4.92 -8.32 13.81
C ASN A 252 4.34 -9.25 12.73
N LYS A 253 3.08 -9.03 12.39
CA LYS A 253 2.32 -9.84 11.41
C LYS A 253 1.46 -8.92 10.55
N PRO A 254 1.06 -9.32 9.33
CA PRO A 254 0.29 -8.46 8.43
C PRO A 254 -0.94 -7.78 9.06
N GLU A 255 -1.64 -8.50 9.94
CA GLU A 255 -2.85 -8.05 10.66
C GLU A 255 -2.60 -7.81 12.15
N GLY A 256 -1.34 -7.67 12.57
CA GLY A 256 -0.96 -7.53 13.97
C GLY A 256 -1.58 -6.31 14.62
N SER A 257 -2.47 -6.53 15.59
CA SER A 257 -3.12 -5.43 16.31
C SER A 257 -2.12 -4.66 17.18
N ILE A 258 -2.28 -3.34 17.25
CA ILE A 258 -1.47 -2.47 18.12
C ILE A 258 -2.31 -2.04 19.32
N SER A 259 -1.77 -2.27 20.52
CA SER A 259 -2.42 -1.95 21.79
C SER A 259 -1.72 -0.79 22.50
N LEU A 260 -2.46 0.25 22.88
CA LEU A 260 -2.00 1.38 23.68
C LEU A 260 -2.22 1.13 25.18
N MET A 261 -1.18 1.28 25.98
CA MET A 261 -1.15 0.92 27.40
C MET A 261 -0.26 1.86 28.23
N SER A 262 -0.25 1.66 29.55
CA SER A 262 0.69 2.33 30.46
C SER A 262 2.09 1.71 30.35
N VAL A 263 3.13 2.45 30.73
CA VAL A 263 4.52 1.93 30.76
C VAL A 263 4.66 0.67 31.65
N PRO A 264 4.05 0.58 32.84
CA PRO A 264 4.10 -0.64 33.67
C PRO A 264 3.47 -1.86 33.00
N ASN A 265 2.33 -1.66 32.31
CA ASN A 265 1.69 -2.74 31.55
C ASN A 265 2.57 -3.17 30.38
N LEU A 266 3.23 -2.21 29.72
CA LEU A 266 4.19 -2.52 28.67
C LEU A 266 5.39 -3.32 29.21
N ASN A 267 5.98 -2.91 30.33
CA ASN A 267 7.05 -3.65 31.01
C ASN A 267 6.61 -5.10 31.30
N THR A 268 5.40 -5.28 31.84
CA THR A 268 4.82 -6.59 32.14
C THR A 268 4.66 -7.46 30.89
N GLN A 269 4.15 -6.88 29.80
CA GLN A 269 3.99 -7.59 28.52
C GLN A 269 5.33 -8.01 27.92
N ILE A 270 6.31 -7.11 27.91
CA ILE A 270 7.66 -7.41 27.40
C ILE A 270 8.30 -8.53 28.24
N LYS A 271 8.21 -8.45 29.58
CA LYS A 271 8.73 -9.48 30.48
C LYS A 271 8.15 -10.86 30.17
N ASN A 272 6.83 -10.93 30.02
CA ASN A 272 6.13 -12.18 29.69
C ASN A 272 6.61 -12.77 28.35
N LEU A 273 6.86 -11.92 27.36
CA LEU A 273 7.30 -12.35 26.03
C LEU A 273 8.78 -12.76 25.99
N TYR A 274 9.66 -12.10 26.74
CA TYR A 274 11.08 -12.45 26.78
C TYR A 274 11.34 -13.81 27.46
N SER A 275 10.38 -14.34 28.21
CA SER A 275 10.53 -15.60 28.99
C SER A 275 11.75 -15.59 29.93
N GLN A 276 12.27 -14.40 30.28
CA GLN A 276 13.37 -14.19 31.23
C GLN A 276 12.80 -13.81 32.60
N GLN A 277 13.52 -14.16 33.67
CA GLN A 277 13.09 -13.82 35.04
C GLN A 277 13.34 -12.35 35.41
N SER A 278 14.20 -11.66 34.67
CA SER A 278 14.60 -10.28 34.95
C SER A 278 13.42 -9.33 34.88
N GLU A 279 13.30 -8.43 35.87
CA GLU A 279 12.33 -7.35 35.81
C GLU A 279 12.69 -6.38 34.69
N ILE A 280 11.70 -6.07 33.84
CA ILE A 280 11.81 -5.07 32.80
C ILE A 280 11.45 -3.72 33.40
N SER A 281 12.31 -2.72 33.19
CA SER A 281 12.01 -1.33 33.53
C SER A 281 12.56 -0.43 32.43
N ILE A 282 11.66 0.18 31.65
CA ILE A 282 12.02 1.06 30.53
C ILE A 282 12.41 2.46 31.01
N PHE A 283 11.67 3.02 31.97
CA PHE A 283 11.91 4.36 32.52
C PHE A 283 11.99 4.31 34.04
N VAL A 284 12.83 5.18 34.62
CA VAL A 284 12.86 5.39 36.08
C VAL A 284 11.46 5.81 36.55
N GLY A 285 10.89 5.05 37.49
CA GLY A 285 9.54 5.29 38.02
C GLY A 285 8.43 5.21 36.98
N ASP A 286 8.63 4.42 35.90
CA ASP A 286 7.67 4.21 34.79
C ASP A 286 7.17 5.50 34.10
N CYS A 287 7.93 6.58 34.29
CA CYS A 287 7.64 7.95 33.88
C CYS A 287 6.21 8.44 34.26
N PHE A 288 6.03 8.86 35.51
CA PHE A 288 4.79 9.45 36.07
C PHE A 288 3.58 8.51 36.13
N HIS A 289 3.80 7.28 36.61
CA HIS A 289 2.82 6.19 36.84
C HIS A 289 1.39 6.63 37.23
N ASP A 290 1.23 7.74 37.98
CA ASP A 290 0.00 8.09 38.71
C ASP A 290 -0.94 9.11 38.07
N ASN A 291 -0.91 9.30 36.76
CA ASN A 291 -1.84 10.26 36.16
C ASN A 291 -2.87 9.60 35.24
N ASN A 292 -4.16 9.91 35.47
CA ASN A 292 -5.33 9.66 34.60
C ASN A 292 -5.20 10.27 33.17
N LYS A 293 -3.96 10.53 32.73
CA LYS A 293 -3.57 11.14 31.46
C LYS A 293 -3.44 10.10 30.34
N LEU A 294 -3.27 8.80 30.63
CA LEU A 294 -3.32 7.75 29.60
C LEU A 294 -4.65 7.77 28.85
N ASP A 295 -5.77 7.94 29.54
CA ASP A 295 -7.09 8.03 28.89
C ASP A 295 -7.20 9.27 28.00
N LYS A 296 -6.62 10.41 28.42
CA LYS A 296 -6.54 11.62 27.58
C LYS A 296 -5.70 11.36 26.33
N VAL A 297 -4.57 10.67 26.46
CA VAL A 297 -3.74 10.25 25.32
C VAL A 297 -4.53 9.32 24.40
N ARG A 298 -5.21 8.31 24.95
CA ARG A 298 -6.01 7.33 24.21
C ARG A 298 -7.09 8.00 23.37
N VAL A 299 -7.85 8.95 23.94
CA VAL A 299 -8.87 9.71 23.23
C VAL A 299 -8.25 10.53 22.08
N LYS A 300 -7.13 11.23 22.33
CA LYS A 300 -6.42 11.98 21.27
C LYS A 300 -5.91 11.05 20.16
N PHE A 301 -5.30 9.92 20.53
CA PHE A 301 -4.75 8.93 19.59
C PHE A 301 -5.86 8.36 18.70
N GLN A 302 -6.98 7.94 19.28
CA GLN A 302 -8.14 7.42 18.55
C GLN A 302 -8.74 8.48 17.60
N LYS A 303 -8.84 9.72 18.05
CA LYS A 303 -9.30 10.83 17.20
C LYS A 303 -8.38 11.03 16.00
N LEU A 304 -7.07 11.07 16.21
CA LEU A 304 -6.09 11.22 15.13
C LEU A 304 -6.08 10.01 14.17
N ILE A 305 -6.21 8.78 14.67
CA ILE A 305 -6.30 7.56 13.86
C ILE A 305 -7.56 7.55 13.01
N SER A 306 -8.70 7.97 13.57
CA SER A 306 -9.99 8.01 12.88
C SER A 306 -10.05 9.11 11.81
N GLN A 307 -9.43 10.27 12.06
CA GLN A 307 -9.26 11.33 11.07
C GLN A 307 -8.39 10.85 9.89
N GLN A 308 -7.30 10.14 10.17
CA GLN A 308 -6.44 9.56 9.14
C GLN A 308 -7.12 8.44 8.33
N SER A 309 -8.08 7.71 8.89
CA SER A 309 -8.88 6.73 8.12
C SER A 309 -9.99 7.36 7.28
N LYS A 310 -10.46 8.56 7.64
CA LYS A 310 -11.40 9.32 6.80
C LYS A 310 -10.74 9.91 5.56
N GLU A 311 -9.41 10.07 5.58
CA GLU A 311 -8.60 10.54 4.44
C GLU A 311 -8.17 9.42 3.47
N LYS A 312 -8.46 8.14 3.78
CA LYS A 312 -8.24 6.99 2.88
C LYS A 312 -9.44 6.03 2.91
N GLN A 313 -10.44 6.25 2.07
CA GLN A 313 -11.41 5.21 1.73
C GLN A 313 -10.67 4.02 1.11
N GLY A 314 -10.81 2.82 1.67
CA GLY A 314 -10.14 1.62 1.14
C GLY A 314 -10.59 0.31 1.77
N VAL A 315 -11.53 -0.35 1.10
CA VAL A 315 -11.80 -1.80 1.01
C VAL A 315 -12.00 -2.61 2.31
N GLN A 316 -13.21 -3.17 2.48
CA GLN A 316 -13.53 -4.20 3.48
C GLN A 316 -13.46 -5.60 2.83
N MET A 317 -12.47 -6.42 3.21
CA MET A 317 -12.34 -7.81 2.73
C MET A 317 -13.13 -8.79 3.60
N SER A 318 -13.66 -9.87 3.01
CA SER A 318 -14.32 -10.95 3.76
C SER A 318 -13.30 -11.89 4.41
N LEU A 319 -13.71 -12.56 5.50
CA LEU A 319 -12.86 -13.52 6.23
C LEU A 319 -12.38 -14.68 5.34
N GLY A 320 -13.21 -15.10 4.37
CA GLY A 320 -12.83 -16.13 3.39
C GLY A 320 -11.69 -15.67 2.47
N VAL A 321 -11.71 -14.40 2.03
CA VAL A 321 -10.64 -13.81 1.21
C VAL A 321 -9.36 -13.65 2.02
N GLN A 322 -9.45 -13.22 3.27
CA GLN A 322 -8.30 -13.15 4.19
C GLN A 322 -7.65 -14.55 4.38
N ASN A 323 -8.48 -15.57 4.62
CA ASN A 323 -8.02 -16.95 4.76
C ASN A 323 -7.37 -17.49 3.47
N MET A 324 -7.93 -17.16 2.31
CA MET A 324 -7.38 -17.55 1.01
C MET A 324 -6.05 -16.85 0.73
N CYS A 325 -5.95 -15.53 1.00
CA CYS A 325 -4.69 -14.80 0.94
C CYS A 325 -3.66 -15.41 1.90
N THR A 326 -4.07 -15.85 3.08
CA THR A 326 -3.20 -16.51 4.06
C THR A 326 -2.73 -17.89 3.58
N ALA A 327 -3.62 -18.67 2.98
CA ALA A 327 -3.30 -19.97 2.40
C ALA A 327 -2.37 -19.85 1.20
N LEU A 328 -2.59 -18.86 0.33
CA LEU A 328 -1.70 -18.54 -0.80
C LEU A 328 -0.34 -18.07 -0.31
N LYS A 329 -0.29 -17.19 0.69
CA LYS A 329 0.96 -16.76 1.32
C LYS A 329 1.73 -17.95 1.86
N ARG A 330 1.07 -18.88 2.56
CA ARG A 330 1.66 -20.14 3.06
C ARG A 330 2.10 -21.09 1.93
N ALA A 331 1.37 -21.12 0.82
CA ALA A 331 1.67 -21.95 -0.34
C ALA A 331 2.91 -21.47 -1.12
N THR A 332 3.08 -20.15 -1.18
CA THR A 332 4.24 -19.49 -1.79
C THR A 332 5.40 -19.31 -0.81
N ASP A 333 5.18 -19.69 0.45
CA ASP A 333 6.19 -19.64 1.51
C ASP A 333 7.16 -20.81 1.29
N SER A 334 8.40 -20.48 0.95
CA SER A 334 9.48 -21.41 0.60
C SER A 334 9.94 -22.32 1.75
N ASN A 335 9.19 -22.39 2.85
CA ASN A 335 9.57 -23.01 4.12
C ASN A 335 8.75 -24.27 4.45
N ILE A 336 7.87 -24.72 3.56
CA ILE A 336 7.09 -25.96 3.72
C ILE A 336 7.79 -27.07 2.93
N VAL A 337 8.23 -28.11 3.66
CA VAL A 337 8.81 -29.40 3.23
C VAL A 337 8.80 -29.66 1.70
N PRO A 338 9.97 -29.92 1.05
CA PRO A 338 10.14 -29.98 -0.41
C PRO A 338 9.25 -30.96 -1.19
N GLU A 339 8.60 -31.91 -0.51
CA GLU A 339 7.86 -33.01 -1.15
C GLU A 339 6.46 -32.64 -1.64
N LYS A 340 5.99 -31.40 -1.41
CA LYS A 340 4.71 -30.91 -1.95
C LYS A 340 4.79 -29.47 -2.45
N LYS A 341 5.61 -29.22 -3.46
CA LYS A 341 5.54 -27.97 -4.24
C LYS A 341 4.32 -28.01 -5.15
N PHE A 342 3.29 -27.21 -4.85
CA PHE A 342 2.13 -27.06 -5.72
C PHE A 342 2.17 -25.71 -6.44
N LYS A 343 1.91 -25.74 -7.75
CA LYS A 343 1.84 -24.53 -8.58
C LYS A 343 0.40 -24.03 -8.58
N VAL A 344 0.19 -22.80 -8.15
CA VAL A 344 -1.08 -22.12 -8.35
C VAL A 344 -1.14 -21.71 -9.82
N SER A 345 -1.94 -22.41 -10.62
CA SER A 345 -2.11 -22.13 -12.04
C SER A 345 -3.09 -20.98 -12.28
N GLU A 346 -4.06 -20.80 -11.39
CA GLU A 346 -5.15 -19.84 -11.56
C GLU A 346 -5.70 -19.38 -10.20
N MET A 347 -6.07 -18.11 -10.11
CA MET A 347 -6.77 -17.53 -8.95
C MET A 347 -7.97 -16.72 -9.43
N ILE A 348 -9.15 -17.10 -8.96
CA ILE A 348 -10.42 -16.44 -9.31
C ILE A 348 -10.73 -15.42 -8.22
N ILE A 349 -10.54 -14.13 -8.52
CA ILE A 349 -10.87 -13.03 -7.59
C ILE A 349 -12.18 -12.41 -8.04
N LYS A 350 -13.20 -12.47 -7.17
CA LYS A 350 -14.47 -11.77 -7.38
C LYS A 350 -14.51 -10.48 -6.60
N LEU A 351 -14.76 -9.37 -7.28
CA LEU A 351 -14.97 -8.07 -6.68
C LEU A 351 -16.46 -7.72 -6.74
N ALA A 352 -16.98 -7.13 -5.67
CA ALA A 352 -18.35 -6.66 -5.57
C ALA A 352 -18.38 -5.13 -5.46
N PHE A 353 -19.30 -4.49 -6.16
CA PHE A 353 -19.48 -3.04 -6.18
C PHE A 353 -20.93 -2.68 -5.88
N ASP A 354 -21.11 -1.52 -5.25
CA ASP A 354 -22.43 -0.99 -4.87
C ASP A 354 -23.23 -0.43 -6.05
N SER A 355 -22.57 -0.15 -7.18
CA SER A 355 -23.21 0.33 -8.41
C SER A 355 -22.35 0.05 -9.66
N MET A 356 -23.00 0.01 -10.83
CA MET A 356 -22.31 -0.10 -12.12
C MET A 356 -21.40 1.10 -12.40
N ASN A 357 -21.78 2.30 -11.95
CA ASN A 357 -20.93 3.50 -12.08
C ASN A 357 -19.62 3.34 -11.31
N THR A 358 -19.68 2.89 -10.06
CA THR A 358 -18.48 2.59 -9.27
C THR A 358 -17.64 1.52 -9.96
N PHE A 359 -18.27 0.44 -10.43
CA PHE A 359 -17.58 -0.61 -11.17
C PHE A 359 -16.80 -0.06 -12.39
N TYR A 360 -17.41 0.75 -13.26
CA TYR A 360 -16.72 1.23 -14.46
C TYR A 360 -15.54 2.18 -14.15
N ASN A 361 -15.65 3.00 -13.10
CA ASN A 361 -14.55 3.88 -12.68
C ASN A 361 -13.39 3.07 -12.10
N GLU A 362 -13.67 2.15 -11.16
CA GLU A 362 -12.64 1.33 -10.52
C GLU A 362 -12.03 0.30 -11.49
N ALA A 363 -12.82 -0.28 -12.39
CA ALA A 363 -12.32 -1.21 -13.41
C ALA A 363 -11.35 -0.52 -14.39
N LYS A 364 -11.58 0.76 -14.71
CA LYS A 364 -10.63 1.56 -15.49
C LYS A 364 -9.30 1.72 -14.75
N ASP A 365 -9.35 2.03 -13.45
CA ASP A 365 -8.15 2.22 -12.64
C ASP A 365 -7.36 0.92 -12.47
N LEU A 366 -8.04 -0.22 -12.26
CA LEU A 366 -7.41 -1.55 -12.21
C LEU A 366 -6.67 -1.90 -13.49
N LYS A 367 -7.22 -1.56 -14.66
CA LYS A 367 -6.54 -1.76 -15.96
C LYS A 367 -5.25 -0.97 -16.03
N ILE A 368 -5.25 0.26 -15.52
CA ILE A 368 -4.10 1.17 -15.57
C ILE A 368 -3.05 0.78 -14.53
N SER A 369 -3.45 0.50 -13.28
CA SER A 369 -2.53 0.33 -12.16
C SER A 369 -1.95 -1.07 -12.02
N SER A 370 -2.71 -2.11 -12.39
CA SER A 370 -2.32 -3.51 -12.22
C SER A 370 -2.35 -4.34 -13.50
N GLY A 371 -2.68 -3.72 -14.65
CA GLY A 371 -2.81 -4.45 -15.92
C GLY A 371 -3.87 -5.54 -15.88
N SER A 372 -4.94 -5.35 -15.09
CA SER A 372 -5.99 -6.35 -14.88
C SER A 372 -7.34 -5.83 -15.38
N SER A 373 -8.11 -6.64 -16.11
CA SER A 373 -9.52 -6.38 -16.39
C SER A 373 -10.39 -6.93 -15.28
N CYS A 374 -11.53 -6.30 -15.00
CA CYS A 374 -12.58 -6.93 -14.22
C CYS A 374 -13.79 -7.25 -15.11
N LEU A 375 -14.03 -8.54 -15.35
CA LEU A 375 -15.10 -9.01 -16.23
C LEU A 375 -16.38 -9.22 -15.45
N LEU A 376 -17.44 -8.50 -15.78
CA LEU A 376 -18.75 -8.67 -15.18
C LEU A 376 -19.20 -10.13 -15.27
N THR A 377 -19.52 -10.70 -14.12
CA THR A 377 -20.04 -12.08 -14.00
C THR A 377 -21.47 -12.10 -13.48
N ARG A 378 -21.91 -10.99 -12.88
CA ARG A 378 -23.27 -10.82 -12.42
C ARG A 378 -23.63 -9.35 -12.42
N VAL A 379 -24.80 -9.05 -12.98
CA VAL A 379 -25.50 -7.80 -12.75
C VAL A 379 -26.88 -8.19 -12.22
N LYS A 380 -27.16 -7.88 -10.94
CA LYS A 380 -28.50 -8.12 -10.38
C LYS A 380 -29.42 -6.95 -10.77
N PRO A 381 -30.59 -7.21 -11.38
CA PRO A 381 -31.69 -6.26 -11.32
C PRO A 381 -32.21 -6.19 -9.87
N LEU A 382 -32.63 -5.01 -9.42
CA LEU A 382 -33.28 -4.81 -8.12
C LEU A 382 -34.69 -5.42 -8.14
N VAL A 383 -34.81 -6.75 -8.05
CA VAL A 383 -36.14 -7.39 -7.96
C VAL A 383 -36.68 -7.29 -6.53
N ARG A 384 -37.79 -6.55 -6.38
CA ARG A 384 -38.47 -6.22 -5.12
C ARG A 384 -39.04 -7.44 -4.34
N SER A 385 -38.95 -8.65 -4.88
CA SER A 385 -39.51 -9.88 -4.29
C SER A 385 -38.67 -10.49 -3.16
N ASP A 386 -37.40 -10.09 -3.00
CA ASP A 386 -36.52 -10.63 -1.95
C ASP A 386 -36.71 -9.95 -0.58
N LEU A 387 -37.61 -8.96 -0.46
CA LEU A 387 -37.91 -8.25 0.79
C LEU A 387 -38.76 -9.05 1.80
N ARG A 388 -38.96 -10.36 1.60
CA ARG A 388 -39.64 -11.22 2.56
C ARG A 388 -38.87 -12.50 2.86
N LYS A 389 -37.67 -12.37 3.44
CA LYS A 389 -37.23 -13.17 4.61
C LYS A 389 -35.78 -12.82 4.99
N ARG A 390 -35.66 -12.31 6.22
CA ARG A 390 -34.47 -12.10 7.08
C ARG A 390 -33.71 -10.78 6.91
N ASP A 391 -33.75 -10.03 8.01
CA ASP A 391 -32.93 -8.86 8.34
C ASP A 391 -31.44 -9.13 8.19
N ILE A 392 -30.85 -8.67 7.09
CA ILE A 392 -29.48 -8.19 7.02
C ILE A 392 -29.53 -6.90 6.20
N SER A 393 -29.34 -5.77 6.87
CA SER A 393 -29.27 -4.46 6.24
C SER A 393 -28.05 -4.37 5.31
N GLY A 394 -28.28 -4.20 4.01
CA GLY A 394 -27.30 -3.66 3.06
C GLY A 394 -26.86 -4.61 1.95
N VAL A 395 -27.72 -4.83 0.95
CA VAL A 395 -27.26 -5.21 -0.40
C VAL A 395 -28.08 -4.42 -1.41
N SER A 396 -27.61 -3.21 -1.70
CA SER A 396 -28.02 -2.43 -2.87
C SER A 396 -27.28 -3.00 -4.09
N GLY A 397 -27.99 -3.25 -5.21
CA GLY A 397 -27.49 -3.66 -6.53
C GLY A 397 -26.04 -4.15 -6.64
N ALA A 398 -25.74 -5.36 -6.15
CA ALA A 398 -24.39 -5.91 -6.18
C ALA A 398 -23.96 -6.25 -7.63
N VAL A 399 -23.02 -5.48 -8.15
CA VAL A 399 -22.29 -5.81 -9.39
C VAL A 399 -21.11 -6.69 -9.00
N GLU A 400 -21.00 -7.88 -9.61
CA GLU A 400 -19.87 -8.77 -9.37
C GLU A 400 -19.02 -8.90 -10.63
N CYS A 401 -17.71 -8.74 -10.50
CA CYS A 401 -16.78 -8.99 -11.60
C CYS A 401 -15.63 -9.92 -11.19
N LEU A 402 -15.11 -10.64 -12.17
CA LEU A 402 -13.97 -11.52 -12.08
C LEU A 402 -12.72 -10.78 -12.56
N LEU A 403 -11.73 -10.65 -11.68
CA LEU A 403 -10.45 -10.06 -12.04
C LEU A 403 -9.62 -11.04 -12.88
N VAL A 404 -9.16 -10.58 -14.04
CA VAL A 404 -8.34 -11.34 -14.99
C VAL A 404 -7.22 -10.45 -15.54
N PRO A 405 -6.15 -11.01 -16.12
CA PRO A 405 -5.16 -10.22 -16.85
C PRO A 405 -5.79 -9.45 -18.03
N GLU A 406 -5.43 -8.17 -18.20
CA GLU A 406 -5.90 -7.35 -19.34
C GLU A 406 -5.28 -7.81 -20.66
N LYS A 407 -4.00 -8.18 -20.65
CA LYS A 407 -3.32 -8.67 -21.85
C LYS A 407 -3.61 -10.16 -22.07
N GLN A 408 -4.25 -10.49 -23.19
CA GLN A 408 -4.44 -11.86 -23.68
C GLN A 408 -4.00 -11.97 -25.15
N MET A 409 -3.91 -13.20 -25.63
CA MET A 409 -3.69 -13.49 -27.06
C MET A 409 -4.97 -13.24 -27.86
N THR A 410 -5.40 -11.98 -27.94
CA THR A 410 -6.57 -11.55 -28.72
C THR A 410 -6.24 -10.34 -29.60
N ALA A 411 -6.90 -10.24 -30.76
CA ALA A 411 -6.90 -9.04 -31.59
C ALA A 411 -7.59 -7.88 -30.87
N ALA A 412 -7.43 -6.66 -31.39
CA ALA A 412 -8.03 -5.46 -30.80
C ALA A 412 -9.56 -5.51 -30.78
N ASP A 413 -10.21 -6.26 -31.68
CA ASP A 413 -11.65 -6.51 -31.72
C ASP A 413 -12.12 -7.62 -30.75
N GLY A 414 -11.20 -8.24 -30.02
CA GLY A 414 -11.44 -9.36 -29.10
C GLY A 414 -11.33 -10.75 -29.72
N SER A 415 -11.08 -10.88 -31.04
CA SER A 415 -10.93 -12.18 -31.70
C SER A 415 -9.74 -12.96 -31.12
N PRO A 416 -9.85 -14.28 -30.90
CA PRO A 416 -8.74 -15.09 -30.42
C PRO A 416 -7.60 -15.17 -31.46
N CYS A 417 -6.35 -15.10 -30.99
CA CYS A 417 -5.17 -15.24 -31.84
C CYS A 417 -4.66 -16.68 -31.86
N SER A 418 -4.31 -17.20 -33.04
CA SER A 418 -3.50 -18.40 -33.19
C SER A 418 -2.02 -18.11 -32.97
N SER A 419 -1.55 -16.93 -33.43
CA SER A 419 -0.18 -16.45 -33.21
C SER A 419 -0.16 -14.95 -32.92
N PHE A 420 0.87 -14.48 -32.22
CA PHE A 420 0.94 -13.13 -31.68
C PHE A 420 2.36 -12.55 -31.83
N SER A 421 2.46 -11.33 -32.33
CA SER A 421 3.71 -10.57 -32.46
C SER A 421 3.51 -9.14 -31.94
N ASP A 422 4.31 -8.74 -30.96
CA ASP A 422 4.27 -7.41 -30.34
C ASP A 422 5.65 -6.78 -30.43
N SER A 423 5.72 -5.64 -31.11
CA SER A 423 6.94 -4.89 -31.35
C SER A 423 6.73 -3.42 -31.01
N ARG A 424 7.83 -2.64 -31.01
CA ARG A 424 7.75 -1.18 -30.81
C ARG A 424 6.85 -0.48 -31.84
N TYR A 425 6.71 -1.03 -33.05
CA TYR A 425 6.03 -0.36 -34.16
C TYR A 425 4.61 -0.83 -34.39
N SER A 426 4.32 -2.09 -34.12
CA SER A 426 3.00 -2.68 -34.31
C SER A 426 2.81 -3.91 -33.42
N CYS A 427 1.54 -4.16 -33.10
CA CYS A 427 1.07 -5.41 -32.52
C CYS A 427 0.16 -6.09 -33.55
N VAL A 428 0.52 -7.31 -33.95
CA VAL A 428 -0.19 -8.10 -34.95
C VAL A 428 -0.60 -9.45 -34.37
N CYS A 429 -1.86 -9.80 -34.60
CA CYS A 429 -2.50 -11.04 -34.22
C CYS A 429 -2.91 -11.79 -35.48
N GLU A 430 -2.58 -13.08 -35.58
CA GLU A 430 -3.13 -13.95 -36.62
C GLU A 430 -4.41 -14.62 -36.09
N THR A 431 -5.50 -14.49 -36.82
CA THR A 431 -6.78 -15.14 -36.52
C THR A 431 -7.29 -15.81 -37.78
N ASN A 432 -7.42 -17.13 -37.77
CA ASN A 432 -7.97 -17.92 -38.89
C ASN A 432 -7.30 -17.63 -40.26
N GLY A 433 -5.99 -17.37 -40.27
CA GLY A 433 -5.22 -17.05 -41.48
C GLY A 433 -5.27 -15.59 -41.93
N GLU A 434 -5.97 -14.72 -41.20
CA GLU A 434 -5.97 -13.26 -41.40
C GLU A 434 -5.14 -12.56 -40.33
N PHE A 435 -4.42 -11.50 -40.72
CA PHE A 435 -3.69 -10.65 -39.78
C PHE A 435 -4.54 -9.46 -39.34
N LYS A 436 -4.79 -9.37 -38.04
CA LYS A 436 -5.51 -8.27 -37.38
C LYS A 436 -4.57 -7.50 -36.45
N SER A 437 -4.82 -6.21 -36.27
CA SER A 437 -4.10 -5.41 -35.28
C SER A 437 -4.50 -5.82 -33.86
N CYS A 438 -3.55 -5.77 -32.91
CA CYS A 438 -3.80 -5.95 -31.48
C CYS A 438 -3.34 -4.74 -30.66
N CYS A 439 -3.71 -4.73 -29.38
CA CYS A 439 -3.37 -3.67 -28.44
C CYS A 439 -2.07 -3.97 -27.69
N SER A 440 -1.10 -3.06 -27.75
CA SER A 440 0.11 -3.06 -26.91
C SER A 440 -0.10 -2.29 -25.60
N THR A 441 -1.14 -1.47 -25.49
CA THR A 441 -1.57 -0.78 -24.25
C THR A 441 -2.98 -1.22 -23.84
N PRO A 442 -3.41 -0.99 -22.57
CA PRO A 442 -4.80 -1.25 -22.17
C PRO A 442 -5.82 -0.55 -23.06
N CYS A 443 -6.96 -1.20 -23.29
CA CYS A 443 -8.05 -0.67 -24.09
C CYS A 443 -8.95 0.22 -23.21
N LEU A 444 -8.89 1.54 -23.41
CA LEU A 444 -9.51 2.54 -22.54
C LEU A 444 -10.49 3.43 -23.32
N TYR A 445 -11.56 3.86 -22.65
CA TYR A 445 -12.54 4.78 -23.25
C TYR A 445 -11.97 6.19 -23.39
N GLN A 446 -12.16 6.80 -24.55
CA GLN A 446 -11.79 8.18 -24.82
C GLN A 446 -13.03 9.03 -25.13
N ASP A 447 -13.31 10.00 -24.25
CA ASP A 447 -14.52 10.85 -24.31
C ASP A 447 -14.57 11.74 -25.56
N ASN A 448 -13.42 12.18 -26.08
CA ASN A 448 -13.35 13.03 -27.28
C ASN A 448 -13.66 12.27 -28.57
N LEU A 449 -13.46 10.95 -28.57
CA LEU A 449 -13.70 10.08 -29.74
C LEU A 449 -14.94 9.20 -29.56
N ASN A 450 -15.61 9.25 -28.41
CA ASN A 450 -16.75 8.41 -28.05
C ASN A 450 -16.52 6.91 -28.29
N SER A 451 -15.30 6.44 -28.06
CA SER A 451 -14.88 5.09 -28.45
C SER A 451 -13.74 4.59 -27.57
N TYR A 452 -13.56 3.27 -27.52
CA TYR A 452 -12.43 2.65 -26.85
C TYR A 452 -11.21 2.62 -27.77
N ARG A 453 -10.07 3.06 -27.25
CA ARG A 453 -8.81 3.16 -27.99
C ARG A 453 -7.68 2.47 -27.24
N CYS A 454 -6.74 1.97 -28.02
CA CYS A 454 -5.46 1.46 -27.53
C CYS A 454 -4.38 1.79 -28.57
N TYR A 455 -3.12 1.72 -28.16
CA TYR A 455 -2.01 1.75 -29.10
C TYR A 455 -1.70 0.34 -29.59
N SER A 456 -1.35 0.24 -30.86
CA SER A 456 -0.69 -0.89 -31.50
C SER A 456 0.71 -0.44 -31.89
N GLY A 457 1.69 -0.69 -31.01
CA GLY A 457 3.00 -0.05 -31.09
C GLY A 457 2.90 1.46 -30.89
N GLN A 458 2.96 2.21 -31.98
CA GLN A 458 2.85 3.68 -31.98
C GLN A 458 1.55 4.21 -32.59
N THR A 459 0.76 3.35 -33.23
CA THR A 459 -0.47 3.75 -33.91
C THR A 459 -1.66 3.56 -32.98
N GLU A 460 -2.45 4.61 -32.81
CA GLU A 460 -3.71 4.52 -32.06
C GLU A 460 -4.79 3.88 -32.93
N ILE A 461 -5.48 2.87 -32.39
CA ILE A 461 -6.51 2.09 -33.07
C ILE A 461 -7.76 1.95 -32.20
N GLU A 462 -8.89 1.61 -32.83
CA GLU A 462 -10.09 1.17 -32.10
C GLU A 462 -9.88 -0.18 -31.44
N CYS A 463 -10.46 -0.36 -30.27
CA CYS A 463 -10.44 -1.65 -29.59
C CYS A 463 -11.77 -1.94 -28.90
N SER A 464 -12.06 -3.23 -28.75
CA SER A 464 -13.16 -3.73 -27.96
C SER A 464 -12.70 -3.92 -26.53
N ALA A 465 -13.31 -3.22 -25.58
CA ALA A 465 -12.98 -3.42 -24.17
C ALA A 465 -13.33 -4.83 -23.73
N ARG A 466 -12.47 -5.42 -22.91
CA ARG A 466 -12.78 -6.64 -22.17
C ARG A 466 -13.40 -6.26 -20.82
N TYR A 467 -14.70 -6.49 -20.66
CA TYR A 467 -15.44 -6.02 -19.48
C TYR A 467 -16.59 -6.93 -19.02
N SER A 468 -17.03 -7.92 -19.80
CA SER A 468 -18.18 -8.76 -19.43
C SER A 468 -18.05 -10.22 -19.88
N LEU A 469 -18.54 -11.12 -19.03
CA LEU A 469 -18.79 -12.55 -19.27
C LEU A 469 -20.28 -12.89 -19.20
N VAL A 470 -21.14 -11.88 -19.29
CA VAL A 470 -22.59 -12.04 -19.33
C VAL A 470 -23.21 -11.27 -20.48
N THR A 471 -24.20 -11.89 -21.12
CA THR A 471 -25.01 -11.28 -22.19
C THR A 471 -25.90 -10.19 -21.60
N PHE A 472 -26.56 -9.40 -22.45
CA PHE A 472 -27.51 -8.38 -21.96
C PHE A 472 -28.71 -9.00 -21.22
N LYS A 473 -29.01 -10.28 -21.46
CA LYS A 473 -30.04 -11.05 -20.76
C LYS A 473 -29.54 -11.71 -19.48
N GLY A 474 -28.25 -11.53 -19.14
CA GLY A 474 -27.61 -12.16 -17.99
C GLY A 474 -27.21 -13.64 -18.21
N GLU A 475 -27.26 -14.14 -19.45
CA GLU A 475 -26.75 -15.49 -19.75
C GLU A 475 -25.22 -15.48 -19.71
N LYS A 476 -24.63 -16.58 -19.25
CA LYS A 476 -23.17 -16.69 -19.12
C LYS A 476 -22.50 -16.94 -20.47
N CYS A 477 -21.48 -16.16 -20.77
CA CYS A 477 -20.59 -16.36 -21.92
C CYS A 477 -19.54 -17.44 -21.63
N LEU A 478 -18.96 -18.00 -22.68
CA LEU A 478 -17.75 -18.81 -22.59
C LEU A 478 -16.57 -17.94 -22.14
N ASP A 479 -15.71 -18.48 -21.28
CA ASP A 479 -14.57 -17.74 -20.71
C ASP A 479 -13.51 -17.37 -21.76
N ASP A 480 -13.39 -18.17 -22.82
CA ASP A 480 -12.50 -17.97 -23.98
C ASP A 480 -13.15 -17.16 -25.12
N HIS A 481 -14.43 -16.83 -24.99
CA HIS A 481 -15.18 -16.03 -25.95
C HIS A 481 -16.08 -15.01 -25.23
N PRO A 482 -15.49 -14.10 -24.41
CA PRO A 482 -16.22 -13.11 -23.63
C PRO A 482 -16.96 -12.08 -24.51
N CYS A 483 -17.64 -11.11 -23.91
CA CYS A 483 -18.27 -10.04 -24.69
C CYS A 483 -17.21 -9.17 -25.39
N ALA A 484 -17.26 -9.15 -26.72
CA ALA A 484 -16.46 -8.27 -27.57
C ALA A 484 -17.15 -8.04 -28.93
N THR A 485 -16.56 -7.24 -29.82
CA THR A 485 -17.14 -6.95 -31.14
C THR A 485 -16.86 -8.03 -32.17
N TYR A 486 -15.70 -8.70 -32.09
CA TYR A 486 -15.28 -9.75 -33.02
C TYR A 486 -15.37 -9.30 -34.50
N GLY A 487 -15.10 -8.02 -34.76
CA GLY A 487 -15.18 -7.41 -36.08
C GLY A 487 -16.57 -6.94 -36.53
N ASN A 488 -17.58 -6.99 -35.66
CA ASN A 488 -18.94 -6.50 -35.93
C ASN A 488 -19.19 -5.09 -35.36
N ASP A 489 -20.32 -4.47 -35.70
CA ASP A 489 -20.79 -3.20 -35.13
C ASP A 489 -21.57 -3.37 -33.81
N TYR A 490 -21.60 -4.58 -33.25
CA TYR A 490 -22.26 -4.92 -31.99
C TYR A 490 -21.38 -5.80 -31.11
N TYR A 491 -21.63 -5.74 -29.79
CA TYR A 491 -20.99 -6.62 -28.83
C TYR A 491 -21.80 -7.91 -28.70
N TRP A 492 -21.13 -9.04 -28.68
CA TRP A 492 -21.74 -10.36 -28.50
C TRP A 492 -20.75 -11.34 -27.88
N CYS A 493 -21.25 -12.50 -27.47
CA CYS A 493 -20.43 -13.60 -26.98
C CYS A 493 -21.06 -14.94 -27.37
N LYS A 494 -20.27 -16.02 -27.31
CA LYS A 494 -20.80 -17.38 -27.34
C LYS A 494 -21.28 -17.76 -25.95
N THR A 495 -22.48 -18.32 -25.86
CA THR A 495 -23.07 -18.71 -24.59
C THR A 495 -22.64 -20.11 -24.20
N ILE A 496 -22.61 -20.41 -22.91
CA ILE A 496 -22.32 -21.77 -22.40
C ILE A 496 -23.34 -22.81 -22.87
N SER A 497 -24.54 -22.38 -23.30
CA SER A 497 -25.58 -23.24 -23.88
C SER A 497 -25.28 -23.69 -25.32
N GLY A 498 -24.17 -23.22 -25.91
CA GLY A 498 -23.75 -23.57 -27.27
C GLY A 498 -24.34 -22.68 -28.36
N SER A 499 -24.96 -21.55 -27.99
CA SER A 499 -25.49 -20.54 -28.90
C SER A 499 -24.58 -19.29 -28.90
N TRP A 500 -25.11 -18.17 -29.36
CA TRP A 500 -24.59 -16.83 -29.16
C TRP A 500 -25.73 -15.88 -28.75
N ASP A 501 -25.40 -14.78 -28.06
CA ASP A 501 -26.36 -13.70 -27.77
C ASP A 501 -25.62 -12.36 -27.72
N TYR A 502 -26.39 -11.27 -27.79
CA TYR A 502 -25.85 -9.92 -27.70
C TYR A 502 -25.33 -9.62 -26.29
N CYS A 503 -24.32 -8.76 -26.22
CA CYS A 503 -23.85 -8.19 -24.98
C CYS A 503 -24.19 -6.69 -24.93
N SER A 504 -24.52 -6.19 -23.73
CA SER A 504 -24.71 -4.76 -23.53
C SER A 504 -23.37 -4.05 -23.65
N PRO A 505 -23.16 -3.12 -24.61
CA PRO A 505 -21.86 -2.49 -24.81
C PRO A 505 -21.40 -1.74 -23.55
N PRO A 506 -20.09 -1.50 -23.38
CA PRO A 506 -19.53 -0.82 -22.22
C PRO A 506 -19.72 0.71 -22.29
N LEU A 507 -20.95 1.14 -22.60
CA LEU A 507 -21.40 2.52 -22.82
C LEU A 507 -22.33 2.96 -21.67
N TRP A 508 -21.79 2.96 -20.46
CA TRP A 508 -22.57 3.20 -19.23
C TRP A 508 -23.16 4.61 -19.11
N ARG A 509 -22.70 5.57 -19.91
CA ARG A 509 -23.24 6.94 -20.01
C ARG A 509 -24.24 7.14 -21.14
N SER A 510 -24.65 6.06 -21.81
CA SER A 510 -25.68 6.14 -22.85
C SER A 510 -27.00 6.63 -22.28
N LYS A 511 -27.78 7.32 -23.11
CA LYS A 511 -28.97 8.06 -22.66
C LYS A 511 -30.15 7.82 -23.58
N ALA A 512 -31.31 7.61 -23.00
CA ALA A 512 -32.56 7.46 -23.71
C ALA A 512 -33.14 8.81 -24.15
N LYS A 513 -33.97 8.78 -25.19
CA LYS A 513 -34.67 9.93 -25.75
C LYS A 513 -35.58 10.63 -24.73
N ASN A 514 -36.19 9.87 -23.82
CA ASN A 514 -36.94 10.40 -22.66
C ASN A 514 -36.06 11.12 -21.60
N GLY A 515 -34.75 11.22 -21.81
CA GLY A 515 -33.82 11.94 -20.94
C GLY A 515 -33.26 11.14 -19.77
N LYS A 516 -33.73 9.89 -19.56
CA LYS A 516 -33.17 8.98 -18.55
C LYS A 516 -31.87 8.35 -19.04
N TYR A 517 -30.97 8.02 -18.12
CA TYR A 517 -29.80 7.21 -18.47
C TYR A 517 -30.23 5.78 -18.79
N CYS A 518 -29.59 5.20 -19.79
CA CYS A 518 -29.76 3.78 -20.08
C CYS A 518 -29.23 2.95 -18.91
N ARG A 519 -29.91 1.84 -18.63
CA ARG A 519 -29.45 0.81 -17.73
C ARG A 519 -28.08 0.31 -18.17
N SER A 520 -27.15 0.19 -17.23
CA SER A 520 -25.75 -0.15 -17.57
C SER A 520 -25.56 -1.61 -17.98
N ASP A 521 -26.51 -2.50 -17.66
CA ASP A 521 -26.62 -3.88 -18.15
C ASP A 521 -27.40 -4.00 -19.47
N HIS A 522 -27.95 -2.89 -19.97
CA HIS A 522 -28.62 -2.79 -21.25
C HIS A 522 -28.40 -1.41 -21.89
N ALA A 523 -27.13 -1.05 -22.08
CA ALA A 523 -26.70 0.22 -22.64
C ALA A 523 -27.19 0.39 -24.09
N CYS A 524 -27.15 1.60 -24.62
CA CYS A 524 -27.68 1.87 -25.95
C CYS A 524 -27.00 1.05 -27.07
N ALA A 525 -27.77 0.17 -27.72
CA ALA A 525 -27.36 -0.61 -28.90
C ALA A 525 -28.57 -1.12 -29.69
N LYS A 526 -28.32 -1.76 -30.83
CA LYS A 526 -29.37 -2.34 -31.68
C LYS A 526 -29.98 -3.62 -31.10
N TYR A 527 -29.18 -4.51 -30.52
CA TYR A 527 -29.63 -5.82 -30.02
C TYR A 527 -30.46 -6.63 -31.04
N GLY A 528 -30.10 -6.55 -32.32
CA GLY A 528 -30.84 -7.19 -33.42
C GLY A 528 -32.06 -6.42 -33.94
N SER A 529 -32.37 -5.26 -33.36
CA SER A 529 -33.39 -4.32 -33.85
C SER A 529 -32.87 -3.41 -34.97
N GLY A 530 -33.78 -2.77 -35.71
CA GLY A 530 -33.44 -1.74 -36.70
C GLY A 530 -33.01 -0.42 -36.08
N ASP A 531 -33.48 -0.13 -34.85
CA ASP A 531 -33.16 1.09 -34.09
C ASP A 531 -32.33 0.75 -32.84
N MET A 532 -31.51 1.69 -32.38
CA MET A 532 -30.86 1.56 -31.08
C MET A 532 -31.81 1.89 -29.94
N TRP A 533 -31.80 1.07 -28.90
CA TRP A 533 -32.66 1.22 -27.74
C TRP A 533 -31.96 0.77 -26.46
N CYS A 534 -32.54 1.14 -25.33
CA CYS A 534 -32.09 0.70 -24.01
C CYS A 534 -33.25 0.68 -23.01
N TYR A 535 -33.06 -0.04 -21.90
CA TYR A 535 -33.97 0.04 -20.75
C TYR A 535 -33.65 1.28 -19.92
N THR A 536 -34.68 1.93 -19.39
CA THR A 536 -34.54 3.20 -18.66
C THR A 536 -34.91 3.08 -17.18
N ASP A 537 -35.40 1.92 -16.76
CA ASP A 537 -35.66 1.55 -15.37
C ASP A 537 -35.73 0.01 -15.20
N ASP A 538 -35.97 -0.42 -13.96
CA ASP A 538 -36.05 -1.83 -13.56
C ASP A 538 -37.40 -2.49 -13.89
N GLU A 539 -38.37 -1.73 -14.41
CA GLU A 539 -39.67 -2.23 -14.85
C GLU A 539 -39.66 -2.57 -16.36
N ASP A 540 -38.46 -2.65 -16.94
CA ASP A 540 -38.19 -2.92 -18.35
C ASP A 540 -38.86 -1.91 -19.31
N ASN A 541 -39.10 -0.67 -18.84
CA ASN A 541 -39.50 0.41 -19.74
C ASN A 541 -38.31 0.78 -20.63
N TYR A 542 -38.52 0.73 -21.95
CA TYR A 542 -37.49 1.02 -22.94
C TYR A 542 -37.79 2.26 -23.77
N ASP A 543 -36.75 2.84 -24.35
CA ASP A 543 -36.87 3.93 -25.31
C ASP A 543 -35.71 3.88 -26.30
N LYS A 544 -35.85 4.58 -27.43
CA LYS A 544 -34.74 4.83 -28.34
C LYS A 544 -33.66 5.65 -27.63
N CYS A 545 -32.40 5.48 -28.02
CA CYS A 545 -31.29 6.00 -27.24
C CYS A 545 -30.13 6.52 -28.08
N CYS A 546 -29.24 7.25 -27.43
CA CYS A 546 -27.98 7.75 -27.95
C CYS A 546 -26.83 7.04 -27.21
N THR A 547 -25.77 6.70 -27.94
CA THR A 547 -24.60 5.97 -27.40
C THR A 547 -23.78 6.78 -26.39
N SER A 548 -23.97 8.10 -26.35
CA SER A 548 -23.29 9.03 -25.44
C SER A 548 -24.24 10.13 -24.93
N ASP A 549 -23.97 10.65 -23.73
CA ASP A 549 -24.64 11.81 -23.12
C ASP A 549 -23.93 13.12 -23.53
N ASP A 550 -23.80 13.34 -24.83
CA ASP A 550 -23.21 14.55 -25.41
C ASP A 550 -24.18 15.31 -26.33
N CYS A 551 -23.71 16.45 -26.82
CA CYS A 551 -24.50 17.38 -27.63
C CYS A 551 -24.59 17.01 -29.11
N ASN A 552 -23.85 15.98 -29.53
CA ASN A 552 -23.67 15.65 -30.92
C ASN A 552 -24.14 14.22 -31.24
N SER A 553 -24.76 13.51 -30.30
CA SER A 553 -25.20 12.14 -30.51
C SER A 553 -26.68 12.08 -30.89
N ALA A 554 -26.96 11.46 -32.04
CA ALA A 554 -28.31 11.19 -32.52
C ALA A 554 -28.75 9.74 -32.24
N VAL A 555 -30.06 9.51 -32.25
CA VAL A 555 -30.69 8.23 -31.89
C VAL A 555 -30.37 7.09 -32.88
N ASN A 556 -30.08 7.39 -34.14
CA ASN A 556 -29.57 6.44 -35.13
C ASN A 556 -28.06 6.15 -35.00
N GLY A 557 -27.37 6.73 -34.02
CA GLY A 557 -25.94 6.53 -33.78
C GLY A 557 -25.03 7.36 -34.66
N GLN A 558 -25.60 8.28 -35.45
CA GLN A 558 -24.83 9.26 -36.20
C GLN A 558 -24.48 10.47 -35.33
N THR A 559 -23.43 11.16 -35.75
CA THR A 559 -23.02 12.42 -35.14
C THR A 559 -23.81 13.57 -35.76
N CYS A 560 -24.46 14.39 -34.94
CA CYS A 560 -25.07 15.65 -35.34
C CYS A 560 -24.03 16.55 -36.02
N ARG A 561 -24.48 17.34 -37.01
CA ARG A 561 -23.62 18.36 -37.62
C ARG A 561 -23.06 19.30 -36.56
N SER A 562 -21.80 19.69 -36.73
CA SER A 562 -21.10 20.60 -35.81
C SER A 562 -21.82 21.94 -35.60
N ASN A 563 -22.52 22.42 -36.63
CA ASN A 563 -23.29 23.68 -36.60
C ASN A 563 -24.78 23.50 -36.21
N HIS A 564 -25.24 22.28 -35.95
CA HIS A 564 -26.63 22.00 -35.59
C HIS A 564 -26.68 20.93 -34.51
N LYS A 565 -26.18 21.29 -33.33
CA LYS A 565 -26.17 20.43 -32.14
C LYS A 565 -27.57 20.07 -31.68
N CYS A 566 -27.67 19.02 -30.86
CA CYS A 566 -28.94 18.60 -30.31
C CYS A 566 -29.66 19.73 -29.55
N GLY A 567 -30.93 19.94 -29.90
CA GLY A 567 -31.75 21.01 -29.33
C GLY A 567 -33.20 20.92 -29.77
N TYR A 568 -34.05 21.77 -29.19
CA TYR A 568 -35.48 21.83 -29.52
C TYR A 568 -35.73 22.46 -30.89
N HIS A 569 -34.95 23.47 -31.29
CA HIS A 569 -35.05 24.14 -32.59
C HIS A 569 -36.50 24.51 -32.99
N GLY A 570 -37.27 25.02 -32.01
CA GLY A 570 -38.67 25.40 -32.20
C GLY A 570 -39.67 24.25 -32.26
N LYS A 571 -39.27 23.04 -31.85
CA LYS A 571 -40.12 21.84 -31.68
C LYS A 571 -40.26 21.50 -30.20
N ASP A 572 -41.21 20.60 -29.90
CA ASP A 572 -41.43 20.02 -28.57
C ASP A 572 -40.54 18.79 -28.29
N TYR A 573 -39.70 18.41 -29.26
CA TYR A 573 -38.74 17.31 -29.15
C TYR A 573 -37.31 17.76 -29.49
N LEU A 574 -36.33 17.04 -28.94
CA LEU A 574 -34.91 17.23 -29.24
C LEU A 574 -34.51 16.54 -30.54
N TRP A 575 -33.85 17.26 -31.44
CA TRP A 575 -33.39 16.73 -32.72
C TRP A 575 -32.16 17.47 -33.26
N CYS A 576 -31.52 16.87 -34.27
CA CYS A 576 -30.44 17.49 -35.03
C CYS A 576 -30.40 16.99 -36.49
N TYR A 577 -29.72 17.74 -37.37
CA TYR A 577 -29.31 17.20 -38.67
C TYR A 577 -28.07 16.32 -38.52
N THR A 578 -28.04 15.18 -39.21
CA THR A 578 -26.94 14.20 -39.13
C THR A 578 -26.03 14.21 -40.36
N ASP A 579 -26.46 14.78 -41.48
CA ASP A 579 -25.63 14.97 -42.68
C ASP A 579 -26.01 16.24 -43.44
N TYR A 580 -25.19 16.70 -44.40
CA TYR A 580 -25.44 17.91 -45.20
C TYR A 580 -26.58 17.81 -46.24
N LYS A 581 -27.24 16.65 -46.36
CA LYS A 581 -28.39 16.43 -47.25
C LYS A 581 -29.73 16.65 -46.55
N ASN A 582 -29.67 17.21 -45.33
CA ASN A 582 -30.81 17.50 -44.47
C ASN A 582 -31.51 16.23 -43.92
N ASN A 583 -30.79 15.11 -43.85
CA ASN A 583 -31.24 14.00 -43.01
C ASN A 583 -31.12 14.42 -41.54
N TRP A 584 -32.13 14.06 -40.75
CA TRP A 584 -32.26 14.46 -39.35
C TRP A 584 -32.70 13.28 -38.50
N ASP A 585 -32.41 13.37 -37.21
CA ASP A 585 -32.91 12.40 -36.24
C ASP A 585 -33.08 13.04 -34.86
N TYR A 586 -33.79 12.35 -33.98
CA TYR A 586 -33.94 12.69 -32.58
C TYR A 586 -32.61 12.58 -31.84
N CYS A 587 -32.52 13.27 -30.72
CA CYS A 587 -31.37 13.13 -29.82
C CYS A 587 -31.79 13.22 -28.35
N CYS A 588 -30.84 12.95 -27.46
CA CYS A 588 -31.14 12.53 -26.07
C CYS A 588 -30.76 13.57 -25.02
N LYS A 589 -30.12 14.68 -25.41
CA LYS A 589 -29.64 15.72 -24.51
C LYS A 589 -29.80 17.11 -25.13
N SER A 590 -30.47 18.02 -24.41
CA SER A 590 -30.47 19.43 -24.78
C SER A 590 -29.12 20.05 -24.44
N CYS A 591 -28.56 20.83 -25.35
CA CYS A 591 -27.33 21.59 -25.14
C CYS A 591 -27.53 23.11 -25.31
N TRP A 592 -28.77 23.55 -25.06
CA TRP A 592 -29.25 24.92 -25.15
C TRP A 592 -29.89 25.33 -23.84
#